data_AF-A0A661PFK3-F1
#
_entry.id   AF-A0A661PFK3-F1
#
_cell.length_a   1.000
_cell.length_b   1.000
_cell.length_c   1.000
_cell.angle_alpha   90.00
_cell.angle_beta   90.00
_cell.angle_gamma   90.00
#
_symmetry.space_group_name_H-M   'P 1'
#
loop_
_entity.id
_entity.type
_entity.pdbx_description
1 polymer ?
#
loop_
_entity_poly.entity_id
_entity_poly.type
_entity_poly.pdbx_seq_one_letter_code
_entity_poly.pdbx_strand_id
1 'polypeptide(L)'
;MRPVQIGLMSALGTLALVGLGWSAGCSSESDTQGTGGGTTTSTTSTTSTTTPSSSGTGGEGGAPICEPAEMTGFTHNWKPSAGLYQDLCSAAQVDELFTACLETGSDQQACDTFTSANQDCVSCAISTPDMETQSPIVLWEQYDGLSDHNMGPCVSAFEDDDSTDSCGATIDAATQCAREACLENCAPYEGNADIAELITCIDDAGAGDCQIFQAAADTCLAALVGDGDPVDACVWDEDNESWFVYAKRLVTAHCGSDPGTGGAGGTGGAGGAGGN
;
A
#
# COMPACT_ATOMS: atom_id res chain seq x y z
N MET A 1 9.56 19.12 -7.68
CA MET A 1 8.37 18.25 -7.51
C MET A 1 7.16 19.17 -7.33
N ARG A 2 5.91 18.69 -7.36
CA ARG A 2 4.76 19.49 -6.87
C ARG A 2 4.49 19.05 -5.43
N PRO A 3 3.90 19.90 -4.56
CA PRO A 3 3.48 19.44 -3.23
C PRO A 3 2.58 18.22 -3.40
N VAL A 4 2.98 17.10 -2.82
CA VAL A 4 2.27 15.82 -2.92
C VAL A 4 0.95 15.97 -2.17
N GLN A 5 -0.18 15.99 -2.88
CA GLN A 5 -1.49 15.86 -2.25
C GLN A 5 -1.71 14.37 -1.96
N ILE A 6 -1.53 13.99 -0.70
CA ILE A 6 -1.64 12.59 -0.29
C ILE A 6 -3.09 12.14 -0.43
N GLY A 7 -3.36 11.45 -1.54
CA GLY A 7 -4.49 10.58 -1.68
C GLY A 7 -4.18 9.22 -1.12
N LEU A 8 -4.87 8.88 -0.03
CA LEU A 8 -4.65 7.67 0.74
C LEU A 8 -5.34 6.48 0.05
N MET A 9 -4.63 5.74 -0.80
CA MET A 9 -5.18 4.49 -1.34
C MET A 9 -4.98 3.35 -0.34
N SER A 10 -5.95 3.14 0.56
CA SER A 10 -6.09 1.88 1.29
C SER A 10 -6.75 0.83 0.38
N ALA A 11 -6.13 0.46 -0.73
CA ALA A 11 -6.70 -0.50 -1.70
C ALA A 11 -6.87 -1.93 -1.14
N LEU A 12 -6.29 -2.20 0.02
CA LEU A 12 -6.49 -3.44 0.76
C LEU A 12 -7.68 -3.20 1.68
N GLY A 13 -8.86 -3.22 1.08
CA GLY A 13 -10.13 -2.97 1.75
C GLY A 13 -10.13 -3.69 3.09
N THR A 14 -10.26 -2.89 4.16
CA THR A 14 -10.27 -3.27 5.57
C THR A 14 -9.81 -4.70 5.74
N LEU A 15 -8.49 -4.90 5.82
CA LEU A 15 -7.88 -6.18 6.16
C LEU A 15 -8.41 -6.53 7.55
N ALA A 16 -9.62 -7.07 7.58
CA ALA A 16 -10.24 -7.68 8.72
C ALA A 16 -9.37 -8.91 8.91
N LEU A 17 -8.24 -8.69 9.58
CA LEU A 17 -7.56 -9.67 10.40
C LEU A 17 -8.67 -10.30 11.21
N VAL A 18 -9.26 -11.37 10.66
CA VAL A 18 -10.26 -12.18 11.32
C VAL A 18 -9.55 -12.63 12.59
N GLY A 19 -9.92 -11.98 13.69
CA GLY A 19 -9.16 -12.00 14.92
C GLY A 19 -8.81 -13.43 15.30
N LEU A 20 -7.53 -13.77 15.18
CA LEU A 20 -6.93 -14.82 15.97
C LEU A 20 -6.84 -14.28 17.39
N GLY A 21 -7.96 -14.41 18.10
CA GLY A 21 -8.14 -13.95 19.47
C GLY A 21 -7.15 -14.60 20.42
N TRP A 22 -6.13 -13.83 20.82
CA TRP A 22 -5.44 -14.05 22.08
C TRP A 22 -6.34 -13.53 23.19
N SER A 23 -6.98 -14.46 23.89
CA SER A 23 -7.79 -14.18 25.07
C SER A 23 -6.87 -13.85 26.27
N ALA A 24 -6.50 -12.58 26.40
CA ALA A 24 -6.01 -12.04 27.66
C ALA A 24 -7.20 -11.39 28.40
N GLY A 25 -7.74 -12.11 29.38
CA GLY A 25 -8.82 -11.64 30.22
C GLY A 25 -8.40 -10.49 31.12
N CYS A 26 -9.16 -9.40 31.07
CA CYS A 26 -9.30 -8.45 32.17
C CYS A 26 -10.78 -8.35 32.52
N SER A 27 -11.16 -9.05 33.58
CA SER A 27 -12.45 -8.91 34.26
C SER A 27 -12.56 -7.53 34.88
N SER A 28 -13.69 -6.85 34.65
CA SER A 28 -14.35 -6.00 35.63
C SER A 28 -15.83 -5.84 35.26
N GLU A 29 -16.67 -6.28 36.18
CA GLU A 29 -18.14 -6.25 36.24
C GLU A 29 -18.64 -4.78 36.16
N SER A 30 -19.84 -4.39 35.73
CA SER A 30 -21.17 -4.85 36.14
C SER A 30 -22.29 -4.18 35.31
N ASP A 31 -23.38 -4.93 35.09
CA ASP A 31 -24.81 -4.56 35.03
C ASP A 31 -25.32 -3.40 34.13
N THR A 32 -26.13 -3.75 33.12
CA THR A 32 -27.59 -3.46 33.18
C THR A 32 -28.43 -4.35 32.25
N GLN A 33 -29.60 -4.74 32.77
CA GLN A 33 -30.64 -5.58 32.17
C GLN A 33 -31.29 -4.95 30.94
N GLY A 34 -31.62 -5.79 29.95
CA GLY A 34 -32.51 -5.43 28.84
C GLY A 34 -33.20 -6.67 28.27
N THR A 35 -34.37 -7.00 28.80
CA THR A 35 -35.26 -8.08 28.34
C THR A 35 -36.05 -7.66 27.11
N GLY A 36 -35.96 -8.43 26.02
CA GLY A 36 -36.86 -8.40 24.86
C GLY A 36 -36.21 -9.17 23.71
N GLY A 37 -36.70 -10.29 23.18
CA GLY A 37 -38.08 -10.72 23.02
C GLY A 37 -38.59 -10.31 21.65
N GLY A 38 -38.26 -11.06 20.58
CA GLY A 38 -38.87 -10.81 19.27
C GLY A 38 -38.19 -11.45 18.05
N THR A 39 -38.77 -12.57 17.62
CA THR A 39 -39.08 -12.89 16.21
C THR A 39 -37.94 -13.21 15.24
N THR A 40 -37.82 -14.51 14.96
CA THR A 40 -37.20 -15.10 13.75
C THR A 40 -37.90 -14.62 12.48
N THR A 41 -37.17 -13.89 11.63
CA THR A 41 -37.57 -13.59 10.25
C THR A 41 -36.63 -14.32 9.31
N SER A 42 -37.17 -15.30 8.57
CA SER A 42 -36.48 -16.00 7.51
C SER A 42 -36.27 -15.07 6.31
N THR A 43 -35.01 -14.82 5.95
CA THR A 43 -34.65 -14.02 4.77
C THR A 43 -34.59 -14.93 3.54
N THR A 44 -35.52 -14.70 2.62
CA THR A 44 -35.55 -15.30 1.29
C THR A 44 -34.41 -14.73 0.45
N SER A 45 -33.51 -15.57 -0.04
CA SER A 45 -32.48 -15.20 -1.01
C SER A 45 -33.13 -14.90 -2.37
N THR A 46 -33.32 -13.63 -2.70
CA THR A 46 -33.63 -13.16 -4.05
C THR A 46 -32.33 -13.04 -4.84
N THR A 47 -32.13 -13.96 -5.78
CA THR A 47 -31.13 -13.86 -6.84
C THR A 47 -31.53 -12.73 -7.78
N SER A 48 -30.90 -11.56 -7.63
CA SER A 48 -31.05 -10.42 -8.53
C SER A 48 -30.13 -10.61 -9.73
N THR A 49 -30.69 -11.14 -10.82
CA THR A 49 -30.04 -11.18 -12.13
C THR A 49 -30.08 -9.76 -12.71
N THR A 50 -29.02 -8.98 -12.50
CA THR A 50 -28.84 -7.68 -13.16
C THR A 50 -28.59 -7.92 -14.65
N THR A 51 -29.54 -7.46 -15.47
CA THR A 51 -29.45 -7.53 -16.93
C THR A 51 -28.65 -6.29 -17.39
N PRO A 52 -27.54 -6.43 -18.13
CA PRO A 52 -26.81 -5.27 -18.62
C PRO A 52 -27.66 -4.56 -19.68
N SER A 53 -28.23 -3.42 -19.30
CA SER A 53 -29.07 -2.61 -20.15
C SER A 53 -28.19 -1.64 -20.94
N SER A 54 -27.56 -2.16 -22.01
CA SER A 54 -26.83 -1.36 -22.99
C SER A 54 -27.80 -0.76 -24.01
N SER A 55 -28.34 0.42 -23.74
CA SER A 55 -29.05 1.26 -24.74
C SER A 55 -29.31 2.65 -24.19
N GLY A 56 -28.57 3.67 -24.67
CA GLY A 56 -28.80 5.05 -24.28
C GLY A 56 -27.95 6.07 -25.03
N THR A 57 -28.12 6.13 -26.35
CA THR A 57 -27.61 7.21 -27.21
C THR A 57 -28.12 8.58 -26.77
N GLY A 58 -27.21 9.49 -26.41
CA GLY A 58 -27.42 10.95 -26.44
C GLY A 58 -27.97 11.56 -25.16
N GLY A 59 -27.16 11.62 -24.10
CA GLY A 59 -27.44 12.39 -22.88
C GLY A 59 -26.41 13.49 -22.69
N GLU A 60 -26.89 14.69 -22.38
CA GLU A 60 -26.11 15.89 -22.06
C GLU A 60 -25.01 15.60 -21.02
N GLY A 61 -23.82 16.16 -21.24
CA GLY A 61 -22.57 15.90 -20.50
C GLY A 61 -22.68 15.92 -18.98
N GLY A 62 -23.05 14.77 -18.40
CA GLY A 62 -22.76 14.44 -17.02
C GLY A 62 -21.26 14.32 -16.83
N ALA A 63 -20.76 14.68 -15.64
CA ALA A 63 -19.39 14.41 -15.27
C ALA A 63 -19.12 12.89 -15.42
N PRO A 64 -17.91 12.49 -15.87
CA PRO A 64 -17.54 11.08 -15.89
C PRO A 64 -17.74 10.49 -14.49
N ILE A 65 -18.38 9.33 -14.40
CA ILE A 65 -18.55 8.63 -13.13
C ILE A 65 -17.27 7.81 -12.92
N CYS A 66 -16.61 8.02 -11.79
CA CYS A 66 -15.44 7.23 -11.39
C CYS A 66 -15.90 5.83 -10.94
N GLU A 67 -15.93 4.89 -11.88
CA GLU A 67 -16.29 3.48 -11.68
C GLU A 67 -15.22 2.56 -12.27
N PRO A 68 -15.02 1.34 -11.71
CA PRO A 68 -14.05 0.39 -12.24
C PRO A 68 -14.35 0.01 -13.69
N ALA A 69 -13.31 0.02 -14.53
CA ALA A 69 -13.31 -0.60 -15.84
C ALA A 69 -13.28 -2.13 -15.73
N GLU A 70 -13.73 -2.82 -16.78
CA GLU A 70 -13.57 -4.27 -16.88
C GLU A 70 -12.09 -4.63 -17.07
N MET A 71 -11.58 -5.55 -16.24
CA MET A 71 -10.15 -5.93 -16.24
C MET A 71 -9.86 -7.23 -17.01
N THR A 72 -10.66 -7.50 -18.05
CA THR A 72 -10.48 -8.70 -18.88
C THR A 72 -9.14 -8.65 -19.61
N GLY A 73 -8.24 -9.58 -19.28
CA GLY A 73 -6.91 -9.66 -19.89
C GLY A 73 -5.84 -8.83 -19.19
N PHE A 74 -6.13 -8.31 -17.99
CA PHE A 74 -5.12 -7.69 -17.13
C PHE A 74 -3.86 -8.55 -17.04
N THR A 75 -2.71 -7.91 -17.21
CA THR A 75 -1.40 -8.54 -17.08
C THR A 75 -0.58 -7.70 -16.13
N HIS A 76 -0.22 -8.31 -15.01
CA HIS A 76 0.62 -7.70 -13.99
C HIS A 76 2.03 -7.41 -14.52
N ASN A 77 2.55 -6.22 -14.22
CA ASN A 77 3.93 -5.83 -14.51
C ASN A 77 4.75 -5.77 -13.21
N TRP A 78 5.22 -6.93 -12.75
CA TRP A 78 5.98 -7.05 -11.51
C TRP A 78 7.31 -6.28 -11.55
N LYS A 79 7.57 -5.52 -10.49
CA LYS A 79 8.82 -4.78 -10.29
C LYS A 79 9.33 -5.01 -8.87
N PRO A 80 10.47 -5.70 -8.70
CA PRO A 80 10.95 -6.09 -7.40
C PRO A 80 11.45 -4.91 -6.57
N SER A 81 11.74 -5.21 -5.32
CA SER A 81 12.35 -4.26 -4.39
C SER A 81 13.77 -3.91 -4.78
N ALA A 82 14.21 -2.72 -4.36
CA ALA A 82 15.65 -2.42 -4.29
C ALA A 82 16.35 -3.11 -3.11
N GLY A 83 15.60 -3.78 -2.21
CA GLY A 83 16.11 -4.49 -1.04
C GLY A 83 15.91 -3.73 0.28
N LEU A 84 16.22 -4.41 1.39
CA LEU A 84 16.14 -3.87 2.76
C LEU A 84 17.48 -3.29 3.23
N TYR A 85 17.38 -2.38 4.20
CA TYR A 85 18.49 -1.84 5.00
C TYR A 85 19.71 -1.38 4.19
N GLN A 86 19.49 -0.59 3.14
CA GLN A 86 20.55 -0.17 2.22
C GLN A 86 21.55 0.85 2.81
N ASP A 87 21.34 1.33 4.04
CA ASP A 87 22.19 2.32 4.72
C ASP A 87 22.36 3.63 3.91
N LEU A 88 21.31 4.02 3.17
CA LEU A 88 21.27 5.23 2.33
C LEU A 88 20.60 6.41 3.02
N CYS A 89 19.73 6.14 4.00
CA CYS A 89 19.02 7.13 4.79
C CYS A 89 19.33 6.95 6.29
N SER A 90 19.87 7.98 6.93
CA SER A 90 19.81 8.08 8.39
C SER A 90 18.38 8.38 8.86
N ALA A 91 18.05 8.02 10.11
CA ALA A 91 16.74 8.33 10.69
C ALA A 91 16.37 9.83 10.60
N ALA A 92 17.35 10.72 10.79
CA ALA A 92 17.14 12.16 10.65
C ALA A 92 16.81 12.59 9.21
N GLN A 93 17.44 11.95 8.21
CA GLN A 93 17.11 12.19 6.80
C GLN A 93 15.72 11.68 6.45
N VAL A 94 15.28 10.55 7.01
CA VAL A 94 13.90 10.07 6.82
C VAL A 94 12.93 11.08 7.41
N ASP A 95 13.11 11.51 8.65
CA ASP A 95 12.22 12.52 9.25
C ASP A 95 12.17 13.82 8.45
N GLU A 96 13.32 14.32 8.02
CA GLU A 96 13.42 15.55 7.24
C GLU A 96 12.83 15.41 5.84
N LEU A 97 12.96 14.25 5.18
CA LEU A 97 12.30 13.98 3.89
C LEU A 97 10.79 14.18 4.00
N PHE A 98 10.16 13.60 5.02
CA PHE A 98 8.72 13.69 5.18
C PHE A 98 8.28 15.12 5.50
N THR A 99 8.95 15.79 6.45
CA THR A 99 8.61 17.19 6.78
C THR A 99 8.84 18.15 5.61
N ALA A 100 9.93 17.97 4.85
CA ALA A 100 10.28 18.84 3.75
C ALA A 100 9.44 18.59 2.49
N CYS A 101 9.05 17.34 2.19
CA CYS A 101 8.49 16.96 0.88
C CYS A 101 7.09 16.34 0.90
N LEU A 102 6.72 15.57 1.93
CA LEU A 102 5.54 14.71 1.88
C LEU A 102 4.42 15.16 2.81
N GLU A 103 4.72 15.83 3.93
CA GLU A 103 3.71 16.29 4.88
C GLU A 103 2.78 17.39 4.31
N THR A 104 1.56 17.44 4.83
CA THR A 104 0.61 18.47 4.43
C THR A 104 1.17 19.87 4.72
N GLY A 105 1.27 20.69 3.67
CA GLY A 105 1.83 22.04 3.78
C GLY A 105 3.35 22.10 3.66
N SER A 106 4.00 21.01 3.22
CA SER A 106 5.40 21.03 2.80
C SER A 106 5.69 22.17 1.83
N ASP A 107 6.85 22.79 2.01
CA ASP A 107 7.32 23.91 1.20
C ASP A 107 8.18 23.40 0.05
N GLN A 108 7.84 23.80 -1.19
CA GLN A 108 8.55 23.30 -2.37
C GLN A 108 10.05 23.64 -2.34
N GLN A 109 10.41 24.83 -1.82
CA GLN A 109 11.80 25.24 -1.73
C GLN A 109 12.57 24.40 -0.70
N ALA A 110 11.94 24.05 0.44
CA ALA A 110 12.50 23.14 1.42
C ALA A 110 12.69 21.73 0.83
N CYS A 111 11.70 21.21 0.11
CA CYS A 111 11.82 19.91 -0.55
C CYS A 111 12.95 19.91 -1.60
N ASP A 112 13.03 20.92 -2.46
CA ASP A 112 14.08 21.03 -3.47
C ASP A 112 15.47 21.13 -2.83
N THR A 113 15.58 21.82 -1.69
CA THR A 113 16.82 21.92 -0.91
C THR A 113 17.21 20.57 -0.32
N PHE A 114 16.27 19.87 0.31
CA PHE A 114 16.50 18.55 0.90
C PHE A 114 16.89 17.50 -0.15
N THR A 115 16.12 17.40 -1.24
CA THR A 115 16.36 16.44 -2.33
C THR A 115 17.71 16.67 -2.99
N SER A 116 18.11 17.92 -3.20
CA SER A 116 19.42 18.26 -3.77
C SER A 116 20.59 17.84 -2.87
N ALA A 117 20.40 17.91 -1.55
CA ALA A 117 21.43 17.56 -0.56
C ALA A 117 21.48 16.06 -0.21
N ASN A 118 20.39 15.31 -0.42
CA ASN A 118 20.23 13.93 0.04
C ASN A 118 19.81 12.97 -1.09
N GLN A 119 20.41 13.11 -2.27
CA GLN A 119 19.99 12.39 -3.48
C GLN A 119 19.89 10.87 -3.29
N ASP A 120 20.89 10.23 -2.67
CA ASP A 120 20.90 8.78 -2.47
C ASP A 120 19.74 8.32 -1.57
N CYS A 121 19.45 9.06 -0.48
CA CYS A 121 18.32 8.76 0.39
C CYS A 121 16.99 8.93 -0.35
N VAL A 122 16.83 10.01 -1.12
CA VAL A 122 15.60 10.25 -1.89
C VAL A 122 15.39 9.19 -2.96
N SER A 123 16.43 8.83 -3.71
CA SER A 123 16.37 7.77 -4.74
C SER A 123 16.09 6.39 -4.16
N CYS A 124 16.47 6.13 -2.90
CA CYS A 124 16.06 4.92 -2.22
C CYS A 124 14.59 4.99 -1.78
N ALA A 125 14.18 6.08 -1.16
CA ALA A 125 12.87 6.22 -0.53
C ALA A 125 11.72 6.33 -1.54
N ILE A 126 11.97 6.94 -2.69
CA ILE A 126 10.95 7.34 -3.65
C ILE A 126 11.33 6.92 -5.08
N SER A 127 10.41 6.24 -5.76
CA SER A 127 10.50 5.86 -7.17
C SER A 127 9.33 6.40 -7.98
N THR A 128 9.44 6.27 -9.31
CA THR A 128 8.30 6.41 -10.23
C THR A 128 7.83 5.03 -10.70
N PRO A 129 6.58 4.92 -11.18
CA PRO A 129 6.03 3.64 -11.65
C PRO A 129 6.84 2.98 -12.77
N ASP A 130 7.65 3.74 -13.52
CA ASP A 130 8.42 3.25 -14.65
C ASP A 130 9.79 2.66 -14.27
N MET A 131 10.26 2.83 -13.03
CA MET A 131 11.53 2.27 -12.57
C MET A 131 11.51 0.73 -12.55
N GLU A 132 12.60 0.08 -12.93
CA GLU A 132 12.72 -1.40 -12.95
C GLU A 132 12.67 -2.01 -11.54
N THR A 133 13.21 -1.30 -10.55
CA THR A 133 13.10 -1.62 -9.13
C THR A 133 12.28 -0.53 -8.46
N GLN A 134 11.36 -0.91 -7.60
CA GLN A 134 10.51 0.04 -6.90
C GLN A 134 11.04 0.34 -5.50
N SER A 135 10.88 1.61 -5.12
CA SER A 135 11.08 2.10 -3.77
C SER A 135 9.85 1.84 -2.91
N PRO A 136 9.96 1.96 -1.56
CA PRO A 136 8.82 1.85 -0.66
C PRO A 136 7.69 2.85 -0.94
N ILE A 137 7.99 3.99 -1.56
CA ILE A 137 6.99 4.99 -1.98
C ILE A 137 7.10 5.18 -3.50
N VAL A 138 5.97 5.07 -4.20
CA VAL A 138 5.87 5.32 -5.64
C VAL A 138 5.07 6.59 -5.88
N LEU A 139 5.68 7.59 -6.51
CA LEU A 139 4.99 8.82 -6.88
C LEU A 139 4.42 8.74 -8.30
N TRP A 140 3.11 8.88 -8.39
CA TRP A 140 2.38 8.92 -9.66
C TRP A 140 2.22 10.37 -10.11
N GLU A 141 3.27 10.92 -10.71
CA GLU A 141 3.31 12.34 -11.10
C GLU A 141 2.18 12.74 -12.06
N GLN A 142 1.66 11.79 -12.85
CA GLN A 142 0.51 12.04 -13.73
C GLN A 142 -0.81 12.30 -12.98
N TYR A 143 -0.90 11.98 -11.68
CA TYR A 143 -2.11 12.09 -10.86
C TYR A 143 -1.93 13.06 -9.68
N ASP A 144 -1.38 14.24 -9.98
CA ASP A 144 -1.17 15.41 -9.09
C ASP A 144 -0.94 15.12 -7.60
N GLY A 145 0.08 14.30 -7.31
CA GLY A 145 0.49 14.01 -5.93
C GLY A 145 -0.05 12.70 -5.38
N LEU A 146 -0.68 11.85 -6.19
CA LEU A 146 -0.95 10.48 -5.78
C LEU A 146 0.38 9.77 -5.46
N SER A 147 0.46 9.25 -4.25
CA SER A 147 1.57 8.42 -3.78
C SER A 147 1.03 7.05 -3.39
N ASP A 148 1.67 6.01 -3.86
CA ASP A 148 1.38 4.64 -3.47
C ASP A 148 2.44 4.14 -2.50
N HIS A 149 2.04 3.36 -1.51
CA HIS A 149 2.98 2.67 -0.63
C HIS A 149 3.18 1.27 -1.19
N ASN A 150 4.43 0.92 -1.50
CA ASN A 150 4.68 -0.28 -2.28
C ASN A 150 4.78 -1.52 -1.40
N MET A 151 3.63 -2.04 -0.97
CA MET A 151 3.55 -3.19 -0.08
C MET A 151 4.19 -4.44 -0.72
N GLY A 152 3.97 -4.67 -2.02
CA GLY A 152 4.50 -5.85 -2.71
C GLY A 152 6.03 -5.96 -2.62
N PRO A 153 6.79 -4.96 -3.12
CA PRO A 153 8.24 -4.88 -2.97
C PRO A 153 8.74 -4.79 -1.52
N CYS A 154 7.93 -4.32 -0.57
CA CYS A 154 8.29 -4.44 0.84
C CYS A 154 8.29 -5.91 1.27
N VAL A 155 7.20 -6.62 0.99
CA VAL A 155 7.04 -8.03 1.33
C VAL A 155 8.09 -8.89 0.61
N SER A 156 8.32 -8.68 -0.69
CA SER A 156 9.33 -9.43 -1.45
C SER A 156 10.74 -9.30 -0.87
N ALA A 157 11.06 -8.11 -0.31
CA ALA A 157 12.36 -7.86 0.29
C ALA A 157 12.54 -8.55 1.64
N PHE A 158 11.46 -8.75 2.41
CA PHE A 158 11.50 -9.54 3.64
C PHE A 158 11.50 -11.05 3.37
N GLU A 159 10.83 -11.49 2.30
CA GLU A 159 10.86 -12.87 1.82
C GLU A 159 12.22 -13.27 1.22
N ASP A 160 13.03 -12.29 0.79
CA ASP A 160 14.21 -12.51 -0.08
C ASP A 160 13.82 -13.27 -1.38
N ASP A 161 12.64 -12.94 -1.93
CA ASP A 161 12.07 -13.56 -3.14
C ASP A 161 11.51 -12.52 -4.11
N ASP A 162 12.33 -12.13 -5.09
CA ASP A 162 11.96 -11.21 -6.17
C ASP A 162 11.32 -11.90 -7.39
N SER A 163 10.97 -13.19 -7.30
CA SER A 163 10.32 -13.89 -8.40
C SER A 163 8.91 -13.36 -8.68
N THR A 164 8.40 -13.59 -9.88
CA THR A 164 7.02 -13.24 -10.26
C THR A 164 5.96 -14.06 -9.52
N ASP A 165 6.38 -15.11 -8.81
CA ASP A 165 5.50 -16.01 -8.08
C ASP A 165 5.54 -15.74 -6.55
N SER A 166 6.30 -14.74 -6.10
CA SER A 166 6.42 -14.40 -4.67
C SER A 166 5.14 -13.79 -4.10
N CYS A 167 5.07 -13.71 -2.77
CA CYS A 167 3.95 -13.04 -2.13
C CYS A 167 3.91 -11.56 -2.49
N GLY A 168 5.08 -10.92 -2.48
CA GLY A 168 5.23 -9.54 -2.93
C GLY A 168 4.68 -9.29 -4.34
N ALA A 169 4.97 -10.18 -5.29
CA ALA A 169 4.43 -10.10 -6.65
C ALA A 169 2.91 -10.28 -6.69
N THR A 170 2.37 -11.21 -5.89
CA THR A 170 0.92 -11.46 -5.80
C THR A 170 0.18 -10.25 -5.22
N ILE A 171 0.74 -9.61 -4.19
CA ILE A 171 0.23 -8.38 -3.60
C ILE A 171 0.22 -7.25 -4.62
N ASP A 172 1.33 -7.04 -5.32
CA ASP A 172 1.45 -5.97 -6.31
C ASP A 172 0.50 -6.20 -7.51
N ALA A 173 0.22 -7.45 -7.89
CA ALA A 173 -0.79 -7.77 -8.90
C ALA A 173 -2.21 -7.32 -8.48
N ALA A 174 -2.57 -7.50 -7.20
CA ALA A 174 -3.85 -7.03 -6.68
C ALA A 174 -3.95 -5.51 -6.74
N THR A 175 -2.92 -4.80 -6.26
CA THR A 175 -2.87 -3.33 -6.28
C THR A 175 -2.88 -2.79 -7.71
N GLN A 176 -2.09 -3.36 -8.62
CA GLN A 176 -2.05 -2.96 -10.03
C GLN A 176 -3.41 -3.16 -10.71
N CYS A 177 -4.08 -4.30 -10.49
CA CYS A 177 -5.40 -4.55 -11.06
C CYS A 177 -6.41 -3.50 -10.60
N ALA A 178 -6.55 -3.31 -9.29
CA ALA A 178 -7.54 -2.40 -8.73
C ALA A 178 -7.30 -0.94 -9.17
N ARG A 179 -6.03 -0.53 -9.20
CA ARG A 179 -5.63 0.80 -9.64
C ARG A 179 -5.86 1.01 -11.14
N GLU A 180 -5.43 0.10 -12.01
CA GLU A 180 -5.61 0.22 -13.46
C GLU A 180 -7.09 0.23 -13.85
N ALA A 181 -7.94 -0.50 -13.12
CA ALA A 181 -9.39 -0.47 -13.33
C ALA A 181 -9.97 0.95 -13.17
N CYS A 182 -9.36 1.78 -12.33
CA CYS A 182 -9.93 3.08 -11.97
C CYS A 182 -9.24 4.27 -12.63
N LEU A 183 -7.93 4.20 -12.84
CA LEU A 183 -7.15 5.37 -13.26
C LEU A 183 -7.59 5.97 -14.60
N GLU A 184 -8.07 5.15 -15.56
CA GLU A 184 -8.55 5.65 -16.86
C GLU A 184 -9.94 6.31 -16.76
N ASN A 185 -10.82 5.81 -15.89
CA ASN A 185 -12.20 6.27 -15.77
C ASN A 185 -12.38 7.43 -14.78
N CYS A 186 -11.46 7.58 -13.83
CA CYS A 186 -11.52 8.60 -12.77
C CYS A 186 -10.76 9.89 -13.11
N ALA A 187 -10.17 10.00 -14.31
CA ALA A 187 -9.47 11.20 -14.77
C ALA A 187 -10.42 12.19 -15.48
N PRO A 188 -10.14 13.52 -15.44
CA PRO A 188 -9.00 14.18 -14.81
C PRO A 188 -9.23 14.50 -13.32
N TYR A 189 -8.15 14.50 -12.54
CA TYR A 189 -8.15 14.91 -11.14
C TYR A 189 -7.92 16.43 -11.03
N GLU A 190 -8.91 17.15 -10.51
CA GLU A 190 -8.85 18.59 -10.20
C GLU A 190 -8.74 18.87 -8.68
N GLY A 191 -8.63 17.84 -7.83
CA GLY A 191 -8.18 17.97 -6.44
C GLY A 191 -8.60 16.84 -5.50
N ASN A 192 -8.64 17.13 -4.19
CA ASN A 192 -8.88 16.14 -3.13
C ASN A 192 -10.25 15.42 -3.19
N ALA A 193 -11.28 16.03 -3.79
CA ALA A 193 -12.58 15.38 -3.91
C ALA A 193 -12.50 14.16 -4.83
N ASP A 194 -11.72 14.26 -5.90
CA ASP A 194 -11.56 13.22 -6.92
C ASP A 194 -10.73 12.05 -6.40
N ILE A 195 -9.86 12.30 -5.42
CA ILE A 195 -9.09 11.28 -4.73
C ILE A 195 -10.01 10.34 -3.94
N ALA A 196 -11.02 10.87 -3.23
CA ALA A 196 -11.94 10.04 -2.45
C ALA A 196 -12.80 9.15 -3.35
N GLU A 197 -13.21 9.67 -4.51
CA GLU A 197 -13.91 8.89 -5.54
C GLU A 197 -13.00 7.81 -6.12
N LEU A 198 -11.73 8.13 -6.40
CA LEU A 198 -10.74 7.16 -6.87
C LEU A 198 -10.50 6.04 -5.86
N ILE A 199 -10.38 6.36 -4.58
CA ILE A 199 -10.23 5.34 -3.52
C ILE A 199 -11.46 4.42 -3.50
N THR A 200 -12.66 5.00 -3.57
CA THR A 200 -13.91 4.23 -3.63
C THR A 200 -13.93 3.30 -4.86
N CYS A 201 -13.52 3.82 -6.02
CA CYS A 201 -13.40 3.00 -7.22
C CYS A 201 -12.42 1.84 -7.02
N ILE A 202 -11.25 2.08 -6.43
CA ILE A 202 -10.25 1.04 -6.22
C ILE A 202 -10.77 -0.05 -5.29
N ASP A 203 -11.48 0.32 -4.23
CA ASP A 203 -12.13 -0.63 -3.33
C ASP A 203 -13.19 -1.46 -4.08
N ASP A 204 -14.02 -0.81 -4.91
CA ASP A 204 -15.03 -1.47 -5.74
C ASP A 204 -14.40 -2.41 -6.77
N ALA A 205 -13.26 -2.02 -7.37
CA ALA A 205 -12.50 -2.85 -8.29
C ALA A 205 -11.94 -4.10 -7.60
N GLY A 206 -11.39 -3.93 -6.39
CA GLY A 206 -10.90 -5.02 -5.54
C GLY A 206 -12.01 -5.99 -5.12
N ALA A 207 -13.23 -5.50 -4.92
CA ALA A 207 -14.41 -6.35 -4.66
C ALA A 207 -15.02 -6.98 -5.93
N GLY A 208 -14.69 -6.46 -7.11
CA GLY A 208 -15.21 -6.86 -8.41
C GLY A 208 -14.22 -7.71 -9.22
N ASP A 209 -13.88 -7.25 -10.42
CA ASP A 209 -13.04 -7.98 -11.38
C ASP A 209 -11.64 -8.33 -10.84
N CYS A 210 -11.12 -7.54 -9.88
CA CYS A 210 -9.80 -7.77 -9.27
C CYS A 210 -9.84 -8.68 -8.03
N GLN A 211 -11.01 -9.16 -7.61
CA GLN A 211 -11.18 -9.96 -6.39
C GLN A 211 -10.31 -11.22 -6.35
N ILE A 212 -10.04 -11.85 -7.50
CA ILE A 212 -9.19 -13.04 -7.56
C ILE A 212 -7.74 -12.75 -7.15
N PHE A 213 -7.21 -11.58 -7.52
CA PHE A 213 -5.88 -11.15 -7.11
C PHE A 213 -5.87 -10.74 -5.63
N GLN A 214 -6.91 -10.02 -5.19
CA GLN A 214 -7.07 -9.64 -3.78
C GLN A 214 -7.07 -10.87 -2.86
N ALA A 215 -7.87 -11.89 -3.18
CA ALA A 215 -7.95 -13.12 -2.40
C ALA A 215 -6.62 -13.90 -2.37
N ALA A 216 -5.84 -13.84 -3.45
CA ALA A 216 -4.51 -14.45 -3.51
C ALA A 216 -3.51 -13.69 -2.63
N ALA A 217 -3.53 -12.36 -2.69
CA ALA A 217 -2.70 -11.49 -1.84
C ALA A 217 -3.01 -11.73 -0.35
N ASP A 218 -4.28 -11.74 0.03
CA ASP A 218 -4.73 -11.97 1.41
C ASP A 218 -4.28 -13.35 1.93
N THR A 219 -4.47 -14.40 1.11
CA THR A 219 -4.07 -15.77 1.46
C THR A 219 -2.57 -15.85 1.71
N CYS A 220 -1.81 -15.20 0.85
CA CYS A 220 -0.37 -15.24 0.91
C CYS A 220 0.17 -14.46 2.12
N LEU A 221 -0.32 -13.23 2.34
CA LEU A 221 0.08 -12.42 3.49
C LEU A 221 -0.27 -13.11 4.82
N ALA A 222 -1.44 -13.76 4.90
CA ALA A 222 -1.83 -14.54 6.06
C ALA A 222 -0.89 -15.73 6.33
N ALA A 223 -0.33 -16.34 5.29
CA ALA A 223 0.66 -17.42 5.43
C ALA A 223 1.96 -16.89 6.03
N LEU A 224 2.52 -15.79 5.50
CA LEU A 224 3.74 -15.17 6.02
C LEU A 224 3.60 -14.76 7.49
N VAL A 225 2.45 -14.14 7.85
CA VAL A 225 2.14 -13.80 9.25
C VAL A 225 2.04 -15.06 10.12
N GLY A 226 1.46 -16.15 9.59
CA GLY A 226 1.35 -17.43 10.29
C GLY A 226 2.70 -18.11 10.53
N ASP A 227 3.64 -17.95 9.61
CA ASP A 227 5.01 -18.47 9.70
C ASP A 227 5.92 -17.60 10.59
N GLY A 228 5.47 -16.39 10.93
CA GLY A 228 6.17 -15.46 11.81
C GLY A 228 7.20 -14.59 11.08
N ASP A 229 7.04 -14.43 9.78
CA ASP A 229 7.89 -13.54 8.98
C ASP A 229 7.66 -12.08 9.39
N PRO A 230 8.70 -11.23 9.38
CA PRO A 230 8.65 -9.83 9.81
C PRO A 230 7.98 -8.91 8.79
N VAL A 231 6.91 -9.38 8.14
CA VAL A 231 6.14 -8.62 7.14
C VAL A 231 5.15 -7.63 7.77
N ASP A 232 5.04 -7.61 9.09
CA ASP A 232 4.25 -6.61 9.84
C ASP A 232 4.74 -5.19 9.58
N ALA A 233 6.04 -5.01 9.31
CA ALA A 233 6.61 -3.74 8.88
C ALA A 233 5.98 -3.21 7.58
N CYS A 234 5.52 -4.11 6.70
CA CYS A 234 4.94 -3.82 5.39
C CYS A 234 3.42 -3.65 5.38
N VAL A 235 2.74 -3.88 6.50
CA VAL A 235 1.28 -3.77 6.59
C VAL A 235 0.93 -2.49 7.31
N TRP A 236 0.04 -1.69 6.73
CA TRP A 236 -0.47 -0.48 7.37
C TRP A 236 -1.72 -0.79 8.19
N ASP A 237 -1.68 -0.39 9.47
CA ASP A 237 -2.83 -0.45 10.37
C ASP A 237 -3.47 0.94 10.47
N GLU A 238 -4.47 1.20 9.63
CA GLU A 238 -5.14 2.49 9.54
C GLU A 238 -5.88 2.89 10.83
N ASP A 239 -6.24 1.93 11.67
CA ASP A 239 -6.91 2.17 12.96
C ASP A 239 -5.94 2.66 14.04
N ASN A 240 -4.67 2.25 13.96
CA ASN A 240 -3.68 2.49 15.02
C ASN A 240 -2.52 3.41 14.60
N GLU A 241 -2.33 3.67 13.30
CA GLU A 241 -1.18 4.39 12.79
C GLU A 241 -1.56 5.33 11.63
N SER A 242 -1.04 6.56 11.66
CA SER A 242 -1.20 7.45 10.51
C SER A 242 -0.30 7.02 9.36
N TRP A 243 -0.74 7.26 8.14
CA TRP A 243 0.04 6.96 6.94
C TRP A 243 1.48 7.49 6.98
N PHE A 244 1.70 8.68 7.55
CA PHE A 244 3.05 9.24 7.66
C PHE A 244 3.97 8.40 8.56
N VAL A 245 3.46 7.87 9.67
CA VAL A 245 4.25 7.04 10.56
C VAL A 245 4.55 5.70 9.88
N TYR A 246 3.55 5.13 9.20
CA TYR A 246 3.72 3.91 8.41
C TYR A 246 4.73 4.07 7.26
N ALA A 247 4.59 5.12 6.44
CA ALA A 247 5.48 5.39 5.33
C ALA A 247 6.93 5.67 5.81
N LYS A 248 7.10 6.36 6.95
CA LYS A 248 8.43 6.51 7.59
C LYS A 248 9.02 5.16 8.00
N ARG A 249 8.20 4.24 8.55
CA ARG A 249 8.63 2.88 8.87
C ARG A 249 9.08 2.13 7.62
N LEU A 250 8.31 2.18 6.54
CA LEU A 250 8.69 1.58 5.26
C LEU A 250 10.03 2.12 4.74
N VAL A 251 10.17 3.45 4.65
CA VAL A 251 11.42 4.07 4.20
C VAL A 251 12.60 3.69 5.10
N THR A 252 12.39 3.61 6.41
CA THR A 252 13.43 3.18 7.35
C THR A 252 13.82 1.72 7.14
N ALA A 253 12.86 0.82 6.88
CA ALA A 253 13.13 -0.59 6.63
C ALA A 253 13.93 -0.80 5.33
N HIS A 254 13.61 -0.07 4.26
CA HIS A 254 14.30 -0.20 2.98
C HIS A 254 15.63 0.56 2.92
N CYS A 255 15.64 1.80 3.40
CA CYS A 255 16.74 2.72 3.17
C CYS A 255 17.61 2.97 4.40
N GLY A 256 17.14 2.59 5.59
CA GLY A 256 17.86 2.75 6.84
C GLY A 256 19.02 1.78 7.01
N SER A 257 19.69 1.87 8.15
CA SER A 257 20.66 0.86 8.60
C SER A 257 19.93 -0.34 9.22
N ASP A 258 20.49 -1.54 9.10
CA ASP A 258 19.95 -2.75 9.71
C ASP A 258 19.95 -2.63 11.26
N PRO A 259 18.79 -2.72 11.93
CA PRO A 259 18.69 -2.60 13.39
C PRO A 259 19.50 -3.68 14.15
N GLY A 260 19.80 -4.82 13.52
CA GLY A 260 20.56 -5.93 14.09
C GLY A 260 22.08 -5.76 14.04
N THR A 261 22.61 -4.86 13.21
CA THR A 261 24.06 -4.65 13.06
C THR A 261 24.66 -3.64 14.02
N GLY A 262 23.82 -2.90 14.75
CA GLY A 262 24.20 -1.89 15.73
C GLY A 262 24.76 -2.47 17.03
N GLY A 263 25.91 -3.16 17.00
CA GLY A 263 26.44 -3.71 18.26
C GLY A 263 27.70 -4.56 18.23
N ALA A 264 28.47 -4.62 17.15
CA ALA A 264 29.83 -5.16 17.23
C ALA A 264 30.81 -4.16 16.62
N GLY A 265 31.30 -3.25 17.44
CA GLY A 265 32.61 -2.64 17.24
C GLY A 265 33.68 -3.75 17.25
N GLY A 266 33.78 -4.48 16.15
CA GLY A 266 34.74 -5.54 15.89
C GLY A 266 35.68 -5.08 14.80
N THR A 267 36.68 -4.28 15.18
CA THR A 267 37.87 -4.08 14.36
C THR A 267 38.56 -5.44 14.16
N GLY A 268 38.41 -6.08 13.01
CA GLY A 268 39.23 -7.24 12.68
C GLY A 268 38.69 -8.12 11.56
N GLY A 269 39.29 -8.00 10.37
CA GLY A 269 39.07 -9.02 9.34
C GLY A 269 39.52 -8.67 7.92
N ALA A 270 40.70 -8.09 7.74
CA ALA A 270 41.37 -8.18 6.45
C ALA A 270 41.81 -9.65 6.22
N GLY A 271 41.32 -10.30 5.17
CA GLY A 271 41.81 -11.58 4.67
C GLY A 271 40.69 -12.61 4.45
N GLY A 272 40.48 -13.17 3.26
CA GLY A 272 41.30 -13.10 2.07
C GLY A 272 40.65 -13.79 0.86
N ALA A 273 41.36 -13.67 -0.25
CA ALA A 273 41.11 -14.35 -1.51
C ALA A 273 41.17 -15.88 -1.39
N GLY A 274 40.46 -16.58 -2.27
CA GLY A 274 40.92 -17.88 -2.79
C GLY A 274 39.85 -18.92 -3.09
N GLY A 275 39.49 -19.03 -4.38
CA GLY A 275 39.42 -20.26 -5.19
C GLY A 275 38.61 -21.47 -4.70
N ASN A 276 37.63 -21.90 -5.50
CA ASN A 276 37.86 -22.88 -6.58
C ASN A 276 36.74 -22.82 -7.62
#